data_AF-A0A5D2E9P5-F1
#
_entry.id   AF-A0A5D2E9P5-F1
#
_cell.length_a   1.000
_cell.length_b   1.000
_cell.length_c   1.000
_cell.angle_alpha   90.00
_cell.angle_beta   90.00
_cell.angle_gamma   90.00
#
_symmetry.space_group_name_H-M   'P 1'
#
loop_
_entity.id
_entity.type
_entity.pdbx_description
1 polymer ?
#
loop_
_entity_poly.entity_id
_entity_poly.type
_entity_poly.pdbx_seq_one_letter_code
_entity_poly.pdbx_strand_id
1 'polypeptide(L)'
;MEKTLVDADFKQPVEAESTMKSTVESNHKQIEAISNPENIQKKLKYLDVIQVVSIYTVVCVSSIYEYAKENSGPLKPGVQTVEETVKTVIGPVYDKFRDVPFELLKFVDCKVDKSLSQLERHVPFMVKQASSQARTVASEVQRVGVVDVAKSITRDIYTKYKLTAKEMYDKYEPVAEQYVVFAWRSLNRLPFFPKVAQVVLPTTAYWSEKYNQVVQHFGENGYVVAAYLPLIPINRITKVFIDDGRAPVVSSNGESVQRQ
;
A
#
# COMPACT_ATOMS: atom_id res chain seq x y z
N MET A 1 33.96 69.25 19.99
CA MET A 1 34.66 69.69 18.77
C MET A 1 34.62 68.52 17.81
N GLU A 2 33.54 68.35 17.07
CA GLU A 2 33.19 69.06 15.82
C GLU A 2 34.06 68.63 14.63
N LYS A 3 33.36 68.34 13.51
CA LYS A 3 33.80 68.15 12.12
C LYS A 3 34.07 66.68 11.71
N THR A 4 33.57 66.15 10.60
CA THR A 4 32.86 66.75 9.45
C THR A 4 32.22 65.64 8.61
N LEU A 5 31.03 65.96 8.08
CA LEU A 5 30.34 65.34 6.95
C LEU A 5 31.12 65.61 5.64
N VAL A 6 31.20 64.63 4.73
CA VAL A 6 31.33 64.90 3.29
C VAL A 6 30.40 63.94 2.54
N ASP A 7 29.41 64.54 1.88
CA ASP A 7 28.48 63.96 0.92
C ASP A 7 29.17 63.32 -0.29
N ALA A 8 28.56 62.26 -0.81
CA ALA A 8 28.67 61.89 -2.21
C ALA A 8 27.28 61.49 -2.74
N ASP A 9 26.78 62.36 -3.58
CA ASP A 9 25.57 62.35 -4.42
C ASP A 9 25.35 61.00 -5.15
N PHE A 10 24.16 60.39 -5.02
CA PHE A 10 23.76 59.22 -5.82
C PHE A 10 22.39 59.45 -6.48
N LYS A 11 22.51 59.79 -7.77
CA LYS A 11 21.52 59.80 -8.86
C LYS A 11 20.32 58.85 -8.67
N GLN A 12 19.09 59.37 -8.77
CA GLN A 12 17.84 58.58 -8.84
C GLN A 12 17.77 57.71 -10.12
N PRO A 13 17.27 56.46 -10.05
CA PRO A 13 16.96 55.63 -11.21
C PRO A 13 15.44 55.59 -11.50
N VAL A 14 14.98 56.29 -12.54
CA VAL A 14 13.58 56.29 -13.03
C VAL A 14 13.30 55.11 -13.98
N GLU A 15 14.31 54.32 -14.34
CA GLU A 15 14.22 53.23 -15.32
C GLU A 15 13.81 51.87 -14.72
N ALA A 16 13.81 51.75 -13.39
CA ALA A 16 13.46 50.51 -12.70
C ALA A 16 11.93 50.29 -12.55
N GLU A 17 11.13 51.36 -12.52
CA GLU A 17 9.70 51.26 -12.23
C GLU A 17 8.84 50.82 -13.43
N SER A 18 9.22 51.23 -14.65
CA SER A 18 8.54 50.81 -15.90
C SER A 18 8.69 49.31 -16.14
N THR A 19 9.89 48.79 -15.88
CA THR A 19 10.25 47.38 -16.08
C THR A 19 9.59 46.47 -15.03
N MET A 20 9.40 46.97 -13.80
CA MET A 20 8.67 46.24 -12.75
C MET A 20 7.17 46.15 -13.05
N LYS A 21 6.56 47.20 -13.63
CA LYS A 21 5.11 47.21 -13.91
C LYS A 21 4.73 46.23 -15.02
N SER A 22 5.52 46.17 -16.09
CA SER A 22 5.33 45.21 -17.20
C SER A 22 5.51 43.75 -16.76
N THR A 23 6.45 43.50 -15.85
CA THR A 23 6.71 42.16 -15.29
C THR A 23 5.59 41.71 -14.36
N VAL A 24 5.00 42.61 -13.57
CA VAL A 24 3.88 42.28 -12.67
C VAL A 24 2.58 42.05 -13.44
N GLU A 25 2.29 42.80 -14.50
CA GLU A 25 1.11 42.56 -15.36
C GLU A 25 1.23 41.26 -16.18
N SER A 26 2.42 40.94 -16.68
CA SER A 26 2.72 39.66 -17.34
C SER A 26 2.49 38.47 -16.40
N ASN A 27 2.95 38.59 -15.16
CA ASN A 27 2.74 37.56 -14.14
C ASN A 27 1.28 37.47 -13.69
N HIS A 28 0.54 38.59 -13.62
CA HIS A 28 -0.87 38.57 -13.21
C HIS A 28 -1.77 37.86 -14.24
N LYS A 29 -1.54 38.09 -15.55
CA LYS A 29 -2.22 37.34 -16.61
C LYS A 29 -1.84 35.86 -16.65
N GLN A 30 -0.59 35.54 -16.30
CA GLN A 30 -0.14 34.14 -16.25
C GLN A 30 -0.68 33.40 -15.02
N ILE A 31 -0.93 34.10 -13.91
CA ILE A 31 -1.52 33.55 -12.69
C ILE A 31 -3.05 33.37 -12.83
N GLU A 32 -3.76 34.24 -13.55
CA GLU A 32 -5.19 34.05 -13.84
C GLU A 32 -5.48 32.97 -14.90
N ALA A 33 -4.52 32.64 -15.77
CA ALA A 33 -4.65 31.48 -16.66
C ALA A 33 -4.48 30.13 -15.93
N ILE A 34 -3.93 30.13 -14.70
CA ILE A 34 -3.78 28.95 -13.85
C ILE A 34 -5.05 28.69 -13.01
N SER A 35 -5.99 29.64 -12.96
CA SER A 35 -7.28 29.50 -12.25
C SER A 35 -8.45 29.13 -13.16
N ASN A 36 -8.24 28.28 -14.16
CA ASN A 36 -9.36 27.65 -14.85
C ASN A 36 -10.02 26.62 -13.88
N PRO A 37 -11.30 26.79 -13.49
CA PRO A 37 -11.96 25.93 -12.50
C PRO A 37 -12.15 24.47 -12.96
N GLU A 38 -11.76 24.12 -14.19
CA GLU A 38 -11.76 22.74 -14.70
C GLU A 38 -10.50 21.94 -14.33
N ASN A 39 -9.38 22.58 -13.99
CA ASN A 39 -8.14 21.86 -13.62
C ASN A 39 -8.11 21.46 -12.13
N ILE A 40 -8.81 22.19 -11.28
CA ILE A 40 -8.91 21.92 -9.83
C ILE A 40 -9.67 20.60 -9.55
N GLN A 41 -10.37 20.03 -10.54
CA GLN A 41 -11.06 18.74 -10.43
C GLN A 41 -10.15 17.49 -10.47
N LYS A 42 -8.81 17.59 -10.48
CA LYS A 42 -7.93 16.41 -10.63
C LYS A 42 -6.87 16.22 -9.54
N LYS A 43 -7.18 16.53 -8.27
CA LYS A 43 -6.35 16.14 -7.12
C LYS A 43 -6.95 14.92 -6.41
N LEU A 44 -6.12 13.93 -6.04
CA LEU A 44 -6.54 12.78 -5.22
C LEU A 44 -7.09 13.32 -3.88
N LYS A 45 -8.29 12.91 -3.46
CA LYS A 45 -8.98 13.44 -2.29
C LYS A 45 -8.65 12.66 -1.00
N TYR A 46 -8.43 11.36 -1.12
CA TYR A 46 -8.11 10.44 -0.02
C TYR A 46 -6.70 9.86 -0.14
N LEU A 47 -6.24 9.62 -1.36
CA LEU A 47 -4.93 9.02 -1.65
C LEU A 47 -3.80 10.05 -1.80
N ASP A 48 -4.03 11.35 -1.57
CA ASP A 48 -3.00 12.40 -1.65
C ASP A 48 -1.83 12.13 -0.67
N VAL A 49 -2.16 11.74 0.57
CA VAL A 49 -1.15 11.40 1.59
C VAL A 49 -0.35 10.18 1.16
N ILE A 50 -1.00 9.18 0.56
CA ILE A 50 -0.32 7.97 0.06
C ILE A 50 0.59 8.33 -1.11
N GLN A 51 0.18 9.24 -1.99
CA GLN A 51 1.02 9.75 -3.08
C GLN A 51 2.26 10.45 -2.53
N VAL A 52 2.10 11.36 -1.56
CA VAL A 52 3.22 12.09 -0.93
C VAL A 52 4.16 11.13 -0.20
N VAL A 53 3.62 10.19 0.59
CA VAL A 53 4.40 9.16 1.28
C VAL A 53 5.14 8.29 0.28
N SER A 54 4.50 7.86 -0.81
CA SER A 54 5.14 7.04 -1.85
C SER A 54 6.29 7.78 -2.51
N ILE A 55 6.14 9.07 -2.83
CA ILE A 55 7.21 9.89 -3.39
C ILE A 55 8.37 9.98 -2.39
N TYR A 56 8.07 10.28 -1.12
CA TYR A 56 9.07 10.37 -0.07
C TYR A 56 9.82 9.04 0.13
N THR A 57 9.09 7.91 0.15
CA THR A 57 9.69 6.57 0.24
C THR A 57 10.61 6.28 -0.94
N VAL A 58 10.20 6.60 -2.17
CA VAL A 58 11.05 6.43 -3.35
C VAL A 58 12.32 7.26 -3.21
N VAL A 59 12.21 8.53 -2.82
CA VAL A 59 13.37 9.40 -2.60
C VAL A 59 14.31 8.82 -1.52
N CYS A 60 13.78 8.39 -0.39
CA CYS A 60 14.57 7.80 0.69
C CYS A 60 15.27 6.51 0.27
N VAL A 61 14.55 5.57 -0.35
CA VAL A 61 15.10 4.29 -0.80
C VAL A 61 16.14 4.51 -1.90
N SER A 62 15.90 5.41 -2.86
CA SER A 62 16.88 5.79 -3.88
C SER A 62 18.14 6.39 -3.26
N SER A 63 17.99 7.24 -2.23
CA SER A 63 19.14 7.84 -1.52
C SER A 63 19.98 6.77 -0.82
N ILE A 64 19.33 5.81 -0.15
CA ILE A 64 20.01 4.69 0.51
C ILE A 64 20.68 3.77 -0.52
N TYR A 65 20.01 3.50 -1.64
CA TYR A 65 20.56 2.68 -2.72
C TYR A 65 21.78 3.33 -3.36
N GLU A 66 21.71 4.62 -3.72
CA GLU A 66 22.86 5.34 -4.29
C GLU A 66 24.01 5.39 -3.29
N TYR A 67 23.73 5.66 -2.00
CA TYR A 67 24.75 5.59 -0.95
C TYR A 67 25.39 4.19 -0.87
N ALA A 68 24.61 3.11 -0.84
CA ALA A 68 25.13 1.76 -0.80
C ALA A 68 25.95 1.41 -2.05
N LYS A 69 25.48 1.81 -3.24
CA LYS A 69 26.14 1.61 -4.54
C LYS A 69 27.48 2.35 -4.62
N GLU A 70 27.54 3.60 -4.17
CA GLU A 70 28.78 4.37 -4.11
C GLU A 70 29.79 3.75 -3.15
N ASN A 71 29.32 3.18 -2.04
CA ASN A 71 30.13 2.52 -1.02
C ASN A 71 30.36 1.01 -1.25
N SER A 72 29.96 0.45 -2.40
CA SER A 72 30.06 -1.00 -2.68
C SER A 72 31.48 -1.49 -3.02
N GLY A 73 32.47 -0.60 -3.10
CA GLY A 73 33.87 -0.96 -3.32
C GLY A 73 34.07 -1.84 -4.56
N PRO A 74 34.73 -3.02 -4.46
CA PRO A 74 34.98 -3.91 -5.59
C PRO A 74 33.72 -4.42 -6.31
N LEU A 75 32.54 -4.37 -5.67
CA LEU A 75 31.28 -4.86 -6.25
C LEU A 75 30.55 -3.79 -7.08
N LYS A 76 30.98 -2.53 -7.00
CA LYS A 76 30.37 -1.39 -7.73
C LYS A 76 30.22 -1.62 -9.24
N PRO A 77 31.20 -2.18 -9.97
CA PRO A 77 31.07 -2.44 -11.41
C PRO A 77 29.98 -3.48 -11.73
N GLY A 78 29.82 -4.49 -10.88
CA GLY A 78 28.79 -5.52 -11.04
C GLY A 78 27.39 -4.96 -10.81
N VAL A 79 27.22 -4.14 -9.77
CA VAL A 79 25.94 -3.46 -9.47
C VAL A 79 25.54 -2.53 -10.62
N GLN A 80 26.47 -1.74 -11.16
CA GLN A 80 26.21 -0.87 -12.31
C GLN A 80 25.83 -1.66 -13.57
N THR A 81 26.51 -2.76 -13.87
CA THR A 81 26.22 -3.60 -15.04
C THR A 81 24.80 -4.18 -14.98
N VAL A 82 24.39 -4.67 -13.80
CA VAL A 82 23.04 -5.21 -13.61
C VAL A 82 21.99 -4.10 -13.68
N GLU A 83 22.25 -2.95 -13.06
CA GLU A 83 21.38 -1.77 -13.13
C GLU A 83 21.15 -1.32 -14.58
N GLU A 84 22.22 -1.21 -15.38
CA GLU A 84 22.14 -0.84 -16.79
C GLU A 84 21.38 -1.88 -17.62
N THR A 85 21.60 -3.17 -17.36
CA THR A 85 20.87 -4.25 -18.02
C THR A 85 19.38 -4.20 -17.71
N VAL A 86 19.03 -4.06 -16.43
CA VAL A 86 17.64 -3.93 -15.98
C VAL A 86 17.00 -2.69 -16.58
N LYS A 87 17.68 -1.54 -16.54
CA LYS A 87 17.21 -0.29 -17.13
C LYS A 87 16.98 -0.41 -18.64
N THR A 88 17.83 -1.13 -19.36
CA THR A 88 17.70 -1.34 -20.81
C THR A 88 16.50 -2.24 -21.14
N VAL A 89 16.29 -3.30 -20.35
CA VAL A 89 15.21 -4.27 -20.60
C VAL A 89 13.85 -3.73 -20.16
N ILE A 90 13.79 -3.05 -19.01
CA ILE A 90 12.53 -2.59 -18.39
C ILE A 90 12.22 -1.14 -18.71
N GLY A 91 13.20 -0.31 -19.07
CA GLY A 91 13.00 1.11 -19.43
C GLY A 91 11.88 1.32 -20.46
N PRO A 92 11.89 0.60 -21.60
CA PRO A 92 10.84 0.72 -22.62
C PRO A 92 9.44 0.30 -22.13
N VAL A 93 9.38 -0.58 -21.13
CA VAL A 93 8.13 -1.01 -20.50
C VAL A 93 7.66 0.08 -19.55
N TYR A 94 8.55 0.60 -18.68
CA TYR A 94 8.23 1.67 -17.75
C TYR A 94 7.70 2.93 -18.47
N ASP A 95 8.33 3.33 -19.58
CA ASP A 95 7.91 4.50 -20.36
C ASP A 95 6.48 4.37 -20.91
N LYS A 96 6.06 3.15 -21.27
CA LYS A 96 4.68 2.89 -21.74
C LYS A 96 3.65 2.92 -20.62
N PHE A 97 4.08 2.65 -19.38
CA PHE A 97 3.19 2.58 -18.22
C PHE A 97 3.38 3.77 -17.28
N ARG A 98 4.08 4.84 -17.68
CA ARG A 98 4.39 5.95 -16.78
C ARG A 98 3.15 6.68 -16.26
N ASP A 99 2.12 6.80 -17.09
CA ASP A 99 0.89 7.54 -16.77
C ASP A 99 -0.23 6.65 -16.17
N VAL A 100 -0.14 5.33 -16.39
CA VAL A 100 -1.17 4.36 -15.97
C VAL A 100 -1.37 4.28 -14.45
N PRO A 101 -0.32 4.29 -13.60
CA PRO A 101 -0.45 4.24 -12.14
C PRO A 101 -1.24 5.41 -11.57
N PHE A 102 -1.04 6.62 -12.11
CA PHE A 102 -1.71 7.81 -11.61
C PHE A 102 -3.21 7.79 -11.92
N GLU A 103 -3.60 7.39 -13.13
CA GLU A 103 -5.02 7.22 -13.49
C GLU A 103 -5.69 6.08 -12.70
N LEU A 104 -4.96 5.00 -12.40
CA LEU A 104 -5.48 3.95 -11.52
C LEU A 104 -5.68 4.44 -10.09
N LEU A 105 -4.72 5.19 -9.53
CA LEU A 105 -4.87 5.82 -8.20
C LEU A 105 -6.10 6.73 -8.18
N LYS A 106 -6.31 7.53 -9.23
CA LYS A 106 -7.46 8.41 -9.34
C LYS A 106 -8.79 7.66 -9.44
N PHE A 107 -8.81 6.54 -10.16
CA PHE A 107 -9.98 5.67 -10.21
C PHE A 107 -10.32 5.09 -8.84
N VAL A 108 -9.32 4.59 -8.12
CA VAL A 108 -9.49 4.05 -6.76
C VAL A 108 -9.95 5.14 -5.80
N ASP A 109 -9.32 6.32 -5.84
CA ASP A 109 -9.69 7.48 -5.01
C ASP A 109 -11.15 7.90 -5.20
N CYS A 110 -11.62 7.96 -6.46
CA CYS A 110 -13.02 8.22 -6.78
C CYS A 110 -13.96 7.11 -6.30
N LYS A 111 -13.51 5.85 -6.34
CA LYS A 111 -14.30 4.71 -5.85
C LYS A 111 -14.41 4.73 -4.32
N VAL A 112 -13.35 5.10 -3.62
CA VAL A 112 -13.33 5.28 -2.16
C VAL A 112 -14.27 6.42 -1.76
N ASP A 113 -14.23 7.56 -2.43
CA ASP A 113 -15.16 8.69 -2.19
C ASP A 113 -16.63 8.27 -2.31
N LYS A 114 -16.98 7.54 -3.38
CA LYS A 114 -18.34 7.01 -3.59
C LYS A 114 -18.77 5.99 -2.54
N SER A 115 -17.84 5.15 -2.08
CA SER A 115 -18.14 4.13 -1.07
C SER A 115 -18.29 4.78 0.32
N LEU A 116 -17.43 5.75 0.63
CA LEU A 116 -17.44 6.46 1.89
C LEU A 116 -18.67 7.36 2.00
N SER A 117 -19.07 8.06 0.93
CA SER A 117 -20.31 8.86 0.93
C SER A 117 -21.58 8.01 1.08
N GLN A 118 -21.61 6.78 0.54
CA GLN A 118 -22.71 5.84 0.78
C GLN A 118 -22.75 5.33 2.23
N LEU A 119 -21.58 5.09 2.81
CA LEU A 119 -21.41 4.69 4.21
C LEU A 119 -21.78 5.84 5.17
N GLU A 120 -21.33 7.05 4.88
CA GLU A 120 -21.61 8.27 5.65
C GLU A 120 -23.12 8.58 5.68
N ARG A 121 -23.87 8.17 4.66
CA ARG A 121 -25.34 8.26 4.65
C ARG A 121 -26.04 7.28 5.60
N HIS A 122 -25.37 6.21 6.04
CA HIS A 122 -25.94 5.15 6.88
C HIS A 122 -25.34 5.04 8.30
N VAL A 123 -24.18 5.64 8.55
CA VAL A 123 -23.38 5.41 9.76
C VAL A 123 -23.31 6.55 10.81
N PRO A 124 -23.90 7.77 10.66
CA PRO A 124 -23.70 8.84 11.66
C PRO A 124 -24.13 8.45 13.09
N PHE A 125 -25.05 7.50 13.21
CA PHE A 125 -25.57 7.03 14.49
C PHE A 125 -24.63 6.05 15.20
N MET A 126 -24.08 5.05 14.49
CA MET A 126 -23.34 3.96 15.14
C MET A 126 -21.97 4.41 15.66
N VAL A 127 -21.27 5.30 14.95
CA VAL A 127 -19.95 5.80 15.40
C VAL A 127 -20.09 6.77 16.57
N LYS A 128 -21.11 7.64 16.54
CA LYS A 128 -21.44 8.52 17.68
C LYS A 128 -21.88 7.73 18.90
N GLN A 129 -22.68 6.67 18.72
CA GLN A 129 -23.12 5.80 19.80
C GLN A 129 -21.94 5.02 20.39
N ALA A 130 -21.11 4.39 19.55
CA ALA A 130 -19.93 3.66 19.99
C ALA A 130 -18.91 4.55 20.72
N SER A 131 -18.69 5.78 20.24
CA SER A 131 -17.79 6.72 20.93
C SER A 131 -18.35 7.20 22.27
N SER A 132 -19.66 7.50 22.33
CA SER A 132 -20.31 7.86 23.60
C SER A 132 -20.24 6.72 24.60
N GLN A 133 -20.48 5.49 24.17
CA GLN A 133 -20.50 4.30 25.00
C GLN A 133 -19.10 3.93 25.49
N ALA A 134 -18.07 4.06 24.62
CA ALA A 134 -16.67 3.89 25.02
C ALA A 134 -16.25 4.93 26.07
N ARG A 135 -16.72 6.18 25.95
CA ARG A 135 -16.43 7.26 26.92
C ARG A 135 -17.10 7.01 28.27
N THR A 136 -18.34 6.50 28.29
CA THR A 136 -19.04 6.14 29.53
C THR A 136 -18.37 4.96 30.24
N VAL A 137 -17.98 3.93 29.48
CA VAL A 137 -17.29 2.75 30.03
C VAL A 137 -15.92 3.13 30.58
N ALA A 138 -15.15 3.98 29.89
CA ALA A 138 -13.88 4.49 30.39
C ALA A 138 -14.03 5.27 31.70
N SER A 139 -15.06 6.11 31.83
CA SER A 139 -15.31 6.88 33.05
C SER A 139 -15.80 6.02 34.23
N GLU A 140 -16.56 4.94 33.99
CA GLU A 140 -17.04 4.03 35.05
C GLU A 140 -15.94 3.06 35.51
N VAL A 141 -15.08 2.60 34.61
CA VAL A 141 -13.89 1.77 34.95
C VAL A 141 -12.92 2.51 35.86
N GLN A 142 -12.77 3.82 35.64
CA GLN A 142 -11.91 4.68 36.47
C GLN A 142 -12.52 4.95 37.86
N ARG A 143 -13.85 4.80 38.03
CA ARG A 143 -14.57 5.15 39.26
C ARG A 143 -14.89 3.97 40.17
N VAL A 144 -15.08 2.76 39.64
CA VAL A 144 -15.64 1.63 40.41
C VAL A 144 -14.68 0.44 40.53
N GLY A 145 -13.49 0.45 39.90
CA GLY A 145 -12.52 -0.64 40.04
C GLY A 145 -13.05 -2.01 39.56
N VAL A 146 -14.08 -2.00 38.70
CA VAL A 146 -14.75 -3.21 38.20
C VAL A 146 -14.03 -3.73 36.96
N VAL A 147 -12.77 -4.12 37.15
CA VAL A 147 -11.94 -4.68 36.08
C VAL A 147 -12.59 -5.92 35.48
N ASP A 148 -13.26 -6.75 36.28
CA ASP A 148 -13.86 -8.00 35.80
C ASP A 148 -15.09 -7.80 34.89
N VAL A 149 -15.94 -6.82 35.16
CA VAL A 149 -17.09 -6.49 34.28
C VAL A 149 -16.62 -5.79 33.01
N ALA A 150 -15.60 -4.92 33.10
CA ALA A 150 -15.02 -4.31 31.90
C ALA A 150 -14.31 -5.34 31.01
N LYS A 151 -13.63 -6.31 31.62
CA LYS A 151 -12.97 -7.42 30.93
C LYS A 151 -13.99 -8.35 30.27
N SER A 152 -15.13 -8.63 30.92
CA SER A 152 -16.20 -9.45 30.33
C SER A 152 -16.87 -8.73 29.15
N ILE A 153 -17.18 -7.43 29.28
CA ILE A 153 -17.75 -6.62 28.18
C ILE A 153 -16.77 -6.53 27.00
N THR A 154 -15.49 -6.28 27.27
CA THR A 154 -14.46 -6.22 26.21
C THR A 154 -14.33 -7.56 25.51
N ARG A 155 -14.38 -8.67 26.26
CA ARG A 155 -14.34 -10.03 25.69
C ARG A 155 -15.58 -10.32 24.85
N ASP A 156 -16.77 -9.90 25.27
CA ASP A 156 -18.02 -10.08 24.52
C ASP A 156 -18.03 -9.26 23.22
N ILE A 157 -17.56 -8.01 23.27
CA ILE A 157 -17.43 -7.16 22.07
C ILE A 157 -16.38 -7.74 21.13
N TYR A 158 -15.22 -8.14 21.67
CA TYR A 158 -14.14 -8.75 20.88
C TYR A 158 -14.58 -10.07 20.23
N THR A 159 -15.32 -10.92 20.96
CA THR A 159 -15.82 -12.19 20.42
C THR A 159 -16.88 -11.97 19.36
N LYS A 160 -17.81 -11.03 19.55
CA LYS A 160 -18.77 -10.64 18.50
C LYS A 160 -18.06 -10.11 17.27
N TYR A 161 -17.11 -9.19 17.42
CA TYR A 161 -16.32 -8.68 16.31
C TYR A 161 -15.55 -9.79 15.60
N LYS A 162 -14.90 -10.68 16.36
CA LYS A 162 -14.18 -11.84 15.81
C LYS A 162 -15.13 -12.76 15.03
N LEU A 163 -16.35 -12.99 15.51
CA LEU A 163 -17.35 -13.81 14.82
C LEU A 163 -17.82 -13.13 13.54
N THR A 164 -18.19 -11.85 13.59
CA THR A 164 -18.65 -11.09 12.42
C THR A 164 -17.55 -10.94 11.38
N ALA A 165 -16.31 -10.65 11.82
CA ALA A 165 -15.16 -10.61 10.93
C ALA A 165 -14.97 -11.98 10.26
N LYS A 166 -15.04 -13.08 11.02
CA LYS A 166 -14.94 -14.43 10.48
C LYS A 166 -16.04 -14.73 9.46
N GLU A 167 -17.30 -14.43 9.76
CA GLU A 167 -18.41 -14.61 8.80
C GLU A 167 -18.21 -13.83 7.51
N MET A 168 -17.72 -12.59 7.62
CA MET A 168 -17.40 -11.78 6.44
C MET A 168 -16.22 -12.37 5.67
N TYR A 169 -15.15 -12.78 6.35
CA TYR A 169 -14.02 -13.47 5.72
C TYR A 169 -14.48 -14.73 5.00
N ASP A 170 -15.24 -15.60 5.66
CA ASP A 170 -15.75 -16.86 5.09
C ASP A 170 -16.61 -16.61 3.83
N LYS A 171 -17.36 -15.50 3.79
CA LYS A 171 -18.16 -15.10 2.62
C LYS A 171 -17.32 -14.62 1.44
N TYR A 172 -16.27 -13.83 1.70
CA TYR A 172 -15.46 -13.22 0.63
C TYR A 172 -14.28 -14.08 0.20
N GLU A 173 -13.81 -14.98 1.06
CA GLU A 173 -12.70 -15.89 0.81
C GLU A 173 -12.86 -16.69 -0.50
N PRO A 174 -13.97 -17.41 -0.76
CA PRO A 174 -14.10 -18.17 -2.01
C PRO A 174 -14.13 -17.24 -3.25
N VAL A 175 -14.64 -16.02 -3.11
CA VAL A 175 -14.64 -15.03 -4.20
C VAL A 175 -13.22 -14.55 -4.48
N ALA A 176 -12.45 -14.24 -3.42
CA ALA A 176 -11.06 -13.83 -3.53
C ALA A 176 -10.20 -14.96 -4.13
N GLU A 177 -10.41 -16.20 -3.71
CA GLU A 177 -9.74 -17.38 -4.28
C GLU A 177 -10.02 -17.50 -5.78
N GLN A 178 -11.27 -17.35 -6.21
CA GLN A 178 -11.61 -17.39 -7.65
C GLN A 178 -10.89 -16.30 -8.45
N TYR A 179 -10.82 -15.07 -7.95
CA TYR A 179 -10.08 -13.99 -8.62
C TYR A 179 -8.58 -14.28 -8.69
N VAL A 180 -7.98 -14.79 -7.61
CA VAL A 180 -6.56 -15.16 -7.57
C VAL A 180 -6.28 -16.26 -8.59
N VAL A 181 -7.09 -17.30 -8.64
CA VAL A 181 -6.97 -18.41 -9.59
C VAL A 181 -7.13 -17.91 -11.04
N PHE A 182 -8.13 -17.07 -11.30
CA PHE A 182 -8.35 -16.50 -12.63
C PHE A 182 -7.17 -15.63 -13.09
N ALA A 183 -6.67 -14.76 -12.21
CA ALA A 183 -5.51 -13.93 -12.47
C ALA A 183 -4.27 -14.79 -12.74
N TRP A 184 -4.02 -15.80 -11.89
CA TRP A 184 -2.91 -16.73 -12.05
C TRP A 184 -2.96 -17.48 -13.38
N ARG A 185 -4.12 -18.01 -13.77
CA ARG A 185 -4.31 -18.68 -15.06
C ARG A 185 -4.07 -17.73 -16.23
N SER A 186 -4.59 -16.51 -16.15
CA SER A 186 -4.38 -15.49 -17.17
C SER A 186 -2.90 -15.14 -17.33
N LEU A 187 -2.17 -15.04 -16.22
CA LEU A 187 -0.76 -14.73 -16.20
C LEU A 187 0.08 -15.89 -16.77
N ASN A 188 -0.30 -17.15 -16.50
CA ASN A 188 0.33 -18.34 -17.11
C ASN A 188 0.14 -18.47 -18.62
N ARG A 189 -0.75 -17.69 -19.24
CA ARG A 189 -0.86 -17.63 -20.71
C ARG A 189 0.25 -16.76 -21.33
N LEU A 190 0.96 -15.97 -20.53
CA LEU A 190 2.10 -15.17 -21.00
C LEU A 190 3.33 -16.06 -21.20
N PRO A 191 4.09 -15.90 -22.30
CA PRO A 191 5.14 -16.85 -22.69
C PRO A 191 6.29 -17.00 -21.67
N PHE A 192 6.58 -15.97 -20.87
CA PHE A 192 7.66 -15.99 -19.89
C PHE A 192 7.21 -16.28 -18.46
N PHE A 193 5.92 -16.07 -18.16
CA PHE A 193 5.42 -16.12 -16.80
C PHE A 193 5.52 -17.52 -16.16
N PRO A 194 5.20 -18.64 -16.84
CA PRO A 194 5.31 -19.97 -16.25
C PRO A 194 6.72 -20.29 -15.74
N LYS A 195 7.75 -19.85 -16.47
CA LYS A 195 9.15 -20.12 -16.10
C LYS A 195 9.59 -19.27 -14.91
N VAL A 196 9.12 -18.02 -14.84
CA VAL A 196 9.33 -17.15 -13.68
C VAL A 196 8.57 -17.68 -12.46
N ALA A 197 7.32 -18.10 -12.64
CA ALA A 197 6.47 -18.64 -11.58
C ALA A 197 7.08 -19.89 -10.92
N GLN A 198 7.73 -20.76 -11.69
CA GLN A 198 8.41 -21.95 -11.16
C GLN A 198 9.57 -21.62 -10.20
N VAL A 199 10.24 -20.47 -10.39
CA VAL A 199 11.32 -20.01 -9.51
C VAL A 199 10.74 -19.24 -8.33
N VAL A 200 9.78 -18.35 -8.59
CA VAL A 200 9.19 -17.47 -7.58
C VAL A 200 8.37 -18.26 -6.57
N LEU A 201 7.58 -19.27 -6.98
CA LEU A 201 6.72 -20.04 -6.09
C LEU A 201 7.48 -20.70 -4.92
N PRO A 202 8.56 -21.49 -5.14
CA PRO A 202 9.37 -22.04 -4.04
C PRO A 202 10.02 -20.97 -3.17
N THR A 203 10.53 -19.89 -3.78
CA THR A 203 11.17 -18.80 -3.02
C THR A 203 10.15 -18.09 -2.13
N THR A 204 8.97 -17.77 -2.64
CA THR A 204 7.88 -17.16 -1.87
C THR A 204 7.42 -18.09 -0.76
N ALA A 205 7.32 -19.41 -1.00
CA ALA A 205 6.98 -20.37 0.05
C ALA A 205 8.03 -20.40 1.18
N TYR A 206 9.31 -20.45 0.84
CA TYR A 206 10.41 -20.41 1.80
C TYR A 206 10.38 -19.14 2.67
N TRP A 207 10.24 -17.96 2.06
CA TRP A 207 10.17 -16.70 2.80
C TRP A 207 8.90 -16.59 3.64
N SER A 208 7.78 -17.12 3.16
CA SER A 208 6.53 -17.17 3.93
C SER A 208 6.67 -18.05 5.17
N GLU A 209 7.37 -19.19 5.03
CA GLU A 209 7.64 -20.08 6.15
C GLU A 209 8.53 -19.40 7.20
N LYS A 210 9.59 -18.70 6.76
CA LYS A 210 10.44 -17.92 7.66
C LYS A 210 9.70 -16.83 8.39
N TYR A 211 8.83 -16.09 7.70
CA TYR A 211 7.95 -15.11 8.33
C TYR A 211 7.08 -15.76 9.42
N ASN A 212 6.41 -16.86 9.10
CA ASN A 212 5.56 -17.58 10.06
C ASN A 212 6.33 -18.06 11.29
N GLN A 213 7.55 -18.58 11.11
CA GLN A 213 8.44 -18.99 12.21
C GLN A 213 8.75 -17.81 13.13
N VAL A 214 9.08 -16.63 12.58
CA VAL A 214 9.37 -15.43 13.37
C VAL A 214 8.15 -14.96 14.16
N VAL A 215 6.96 -14.94 13.52
CA VAL A 215 5.71 -14.56 14.19
C VAL A 215 5.38 -15.51 15.33
N GLN A 216 5.51 -16.83 15.10
CA GLN A 216 5.28 -17.84 16.14
C GLN A 216 6.28 -17.68 17.29
N HIS A 217 7.56 -17.51 16.98
CA HIS A 217 8.59 -17.28 17.98
C HIS A 217 8.32 -16.03 18.83
N PHE A 218 7.86 -14.94 18.21
CA PHE A 218 7.44 -13.75 18.97
C PHE A 218 6.22 -14.01 19.86
N GLY A 219 5.26 -14.81 19.38
CA GLY A 219 4.11 -15.23 20.18
C GLY A 219 4.50 -16.07 21.38
N GLU A 220 5.39 -17.04 21.19
CA GLU A 220 5.93 -17.93 22.24
C GLU A 220 6.70 -17.14 23.32
N ASN A 221 7.44 -16.11 22.91
CA ASN A 221 8.17 -15.22 23.82
C ASN A 221 7.26 -14.15 24.48
N GLY A 222 5.96 -14.16 24.22
CA GLY A 222 4.99 -13.23 24.85
C GLY A 222 5.00 -11.81 24.30
N TYR A 223 5.59 -11.56 23.12
CA TYR A 223 5.53 -10.24 22.49
C TYR A 223 4.11 -9.96 21.98
N VAL A 224 3.49 -8.90 22.52
CA VAL A 224 2.09 -8.51 22.19
C VAL A 224 1.90 -8.21 20.70
N VAL A 225 2.95 -7.76 20.00
CA VAL A 225 2.94 -7.51 18.55
C VAL A 225 2.59 -8.76 17.75
N ALA A 226 2.97 -9.96 18.21
CA ALA A 226 2.71 -11.20 17.49
C ALA A 226 1.21 -11.48 17.32
N ALA A 227 0.36 -11.05 18.26
CA ALA A 227 -1.09 -11.21 18.18
C ALA A 227 -1.73 -10.43 17.01
N TYR A 228 -1.02 -9.46 16.44
CA TYR A 228 -1.48 -8.65 15.32
C TYR A 228 -0.84 -9.06 13.98
N LEU A 229 0.15 -9.96 13.99
CA LEU A 229 0.84 -10.42 12.78
C LEU A 229 0.15 -11.69 12.24
N PRO A 230 -0.44 -11.64 11.04
CA PRO A 230 -1.20 -12.76 10.49
C PRO A 230 -0.27 -13.83 9.93
N LEU A 231 -0.49 -15.10 10.28
CA LEU A 231 0.24 -16.22 9.67
C LEU A 231 -0.21 -16.44 8.22
N ILE A 232 0.76 -16.71 7.35
CA ILE A 232 0.54 -16.98 5.92
C ILE A 232 0.15 -18.46 5.74
N PRO A 233 -1.03 -18.77 5.18
CA PRO A 233 -1.51 -20.15 5.04
C PRO A 233 -0.91 -20.85 3.79
N ILE A 234 0.39 -21.14 3.82
CA ILE A 234 1.17 -21.69 2.68
C ILE A 234 0.53 -22.96 2.12
N ASN A 235 0.15 -23.91 2.98
CA ASN A 235 -0.45 -25.20 2.57
C ASN A 235 -1.79 -25.06 1.84
N ARG A 236 -2.55 -24.00 2.13
CA ARG A 236 -3.83 -23.75 1.46
C ARG A 236 -3.58 -23.13 0.09
N ILE A 237 -2.65 -22.19 0.04
CA ILE A 237 -2.23 -21.52 -1.20
C ILE A 237 -1.66 -22.55 -2.18
N THR A 238 -0.79 -23.46 -1.72
CA THR A 238 -0.21 -24.50 -2.60
C THR A 238 -1.25 -25.47 -3.13
N LYS A 239 -2.26 -25.86 -2.33
CA LYS A 239 -3.36 -26.72 -2.79
C LYS A 239 -4.12 -26.11 -3.97
N VAL A 240 -4.48 -24.82 -3.89
CA VAL A 240 -5.18 -24.10 -4.96
C VAL A 240 -4.40 -24.12 -6.28
N PHE A 241 -3.06 -24.21 -6.22
CA PHE A 241 -2.21 -24.21 -7.42
C PHE A 241 -1.79 -25.60 -7.92
N ILE A 242 -1.82 -26.63 -7.07
CA ILE A 242 -1.44 -28.00 -7.45
C ILE A 242 -2.64 -28.80 -8.02
N ASP A 243 -3.86 -28.51 -7.56
CA ASP A 243 -5.06 -29.27 -7.95
C ASP A 243 -5.48 -29.06 -9.43
N ASP A 244 -4.92 -28.05 -10.10
CA ASP A 244 -5.12 -27.79 -11.54
C ASP A 244 -4.25 -28.69 -12.46
N GLY A 245 -3.48 -29.64 -11.91
CA GLY A 245 -2.50 -30.44 -12.66
C GLY A 245 -2.72 -31.95 -12.70
N ARG A 246 -3.70 -32.52 -11.98
CA ARG A 246 -3.92 -33.97 -11.99
C ARG A 246 -5.40 -34.29 -11.87
N ALA A 247 -6.01 -34.66 -13.00
CA ALA A 247 -7.27 -35.41 -12.98
C ALA A 247 -7.14 -36.61 -12.03
N PRO A 248 -8.18 -36.97 -11.26
CA PRO A 248 -8.12 -38.14 -10.40
C PRO A 248 -7.94 -39.35 -11.31
N VAL A 249 -6.77 -40.00 -11.21
CA VAL A 249 -6.61 -41.35 -11.75
C VAL A 249 -7.56 -42.21 -10.93
N VAL A 250 -8.71 -42.50 -11.52
CA VAL A 250 -9.64 -43.54 -11.08
C VAL A 250 -8.81 -44.81 -10.98
N SER A 251 -8.55 -45.22 -9.74
CA SER A 251 -8.08 -46.56 -9.44
C SER A 251 -9.21 -47.52 -9.79
N SER A 252 -9.17 -48.06 -11.01
CA SER A 252 -10.02 -49.18 -11.43
C SER A 252 -9.47 -50.45 -10.81
N ASN A 253 -9.79 -50.69 -9.54
CA ASN A 253 -9.82 -52.05 -9.01
C ASN A 253 -11.13 -52.70 -9.44
N GLY A 254 -11.04 -53.62 -10.39
CA GLY A 254 -12.08 -54.61 -10.71
C GLY A 254 -11.48 -55.99 -10.58
N GLU A 255 -11.78 -56.67 -9.48
CA GLU A 255 -11.53 -58.09 -9.24
C GLU A 255 -12.19 -58.97 -10.31
N SER A 256 -11.54 -60.09 -10.66
CA SER A 256 -12.19 -61.41 -10.59
C SER A 256 -11.18 -62.55 -10.70
N VAL A 257 -11.06 -63.27 -9.58
CA VAL A 257 -10.77 -64.70 -9.40
C VAL A 257 -10.99 -65.59 -10.64
N GLN A 258 -10.02 -66.45 -10.98
CA GLN A 258 -10.33 -67.83 -11.38
C GLN A 258 -9.22 -68.82 -11.02
N ARG A 259 -9.62 -69.85 -10.29
CA ARG A 259 -8.88 -71.06 -9.92
C ARG A 259 -8.47 -71.86 -11.16
N GLN A 260 -7.25 -72.39 -11.14
CA GLN A 260 -6.98 -73.84 -11.29
C GLN A 260 -5.60 -74.16 -10.71
#